data_AF-K0NLT2-F1
#
_entry.id   AF-K0NLT2-F1
#
_cell.length_a   1.000
_cell.length_b   1.000
_cell.length_c   1.000
_cell.angle_alpha   90.00
_cell.angle_beta   90.00
_cell.angle_gamma   90.00
#
_symmetry.space_group_name_H-M   'P 1'
#
loop_
_entity.id
_entity.type
_entity.pdbx_description
1 polymer ?
#
loop_
_entity_poly.entity_id
_entity_poly.type
_entity_poly.pdbx_seq_one_letter_code
_entity_poly.pdbx_strand_id
1 'polypeptide(L)'
;MFLLFFTLFFSPTCLYCETNDLKRMTAEQTVIKKKRLQTIIVDNYYPYSFVNEAGQLDGFSVDLIKAVIKAMYLELDIQVDDWDKAQDSLKIGAIDLLPMMAYSKVRDQYFDFSVPHTIAFDAFFTRKNTKK
;
A
#
# COMPACT_ATOMS: atom_id res chain seq x y z
N MET A 1 12.15 33.78 -71.39
CA MET A 1 11.57 34.75 -70.44
C MET A 1 10.58 34.00 -69.58
N PHE A 2 10.92 33.76 -68.29
CA PHE A 2 10.06 33.27 -67.18
C PHE A 2 9.37 31.88 -67.40
N LEU A 3 9.26 30.89 -66.52
CA LEU A 3 9.25 30.68 -65.05
C LEU A 3 9.57 29.19 -64.79
N LEU A 4 10.38 28.83 -63.80
CA LEU A 4 9.97 28.23 -62.49
C LEU A 4 8.91 27.13 -62.59
N PHE A 5 9.14 25.95 -62.00
CA PHE A 5 8.41 25.48 -60.80
C PHE A 5 8.81 24.04 -60.40
N PHE A 6 9.26 23.94 -59.15
CA PHE A 6 9.10 22.79 -58.23
C PHE A 6 9.81 21.47 -58.57
N THR A 7 11.09 21.43 -58.19
CA THR A 7 11.70 20.20 -57.71
C THR A 7 10.88 19.68 -56.52
N LEU A 8 10.37 18.46 -56.65
CA LEU A 8 9.87 17.63 -55.56
C LEU A 8 11.02 17.35 -54.58
N PHE A 9 11.31 18.31 -53.70
CA PHE A 9 12.05 18.08 -52.46
C PHE A 9 11.10 17.45 -51.45
N PHE A 10 10.73 16.19 -51.68
CA PHE A 10 10.18 15.35 -50.63
C PHE A 10 11.36 14.87 -49.78
N SER A 11 11.92 15.79 -48.98
CA SER A 11 12.94 15.44 -48.00
C SER A 11 12.24 14.70 -46.86
N PRO A 12 12.51 13.40 -46.65
CA PRO A 12 11.80 12.58 -45.66
C PRO A 12 12.19 12.90 -44.20
N THR A 13 12.96 13.97 -43.98
CA THR A 13 13.56 14.29 -42.68
C THR A 13 12.58 14.88 -41.67
N CYS A 14 11.37 15.31 -42.06
CA CYS A 14 10.40 15.82 -41.08
C CYS A 14 9.64 14.69 -40.35
N LEU A 15 9.42 13.52 -40.98
CA LEU A 15 8.70 12.40 -40.35
C LEU A 15 9.53 11.64 -39.30
N TYR A 16 10.85 11.82 -39.31
CA TYR A 16 11.75 11.14 -38.38
C TYR A 16 11.87 11.87 -37.03
N CYS A 17 11.44 13.13 -36.95
CA CYS A 17 11.49 13.91 -35.71
C CYS A 17 10.33 13.51 -34.77
N GLU A 18 9.13 13.32 -35.30
CA GLU A 18 7.92 13.03 -34.53
C GLU A 18 7.91 11.63 -33.88
N THR A 19 8.57 10.65 -34.52
CA THR A 19 8.66 9.28 -33.97
C THR A 19 9.64 9.15 -32.80
N ASN A 20 10.60 10.07 -32.68
CA ASN A 20 11.63 10.01 -31.65
C ASN A 20 11.15 10.66 -30.34
N ASP A 21 10.31 11.69 -30.43
CA ASP A 21 9.69 12.31 -29.25
C ASP A 21 8.59 11.43 -28.65
N LEU A 22 7.81 10.73 -29.48
CA LEU A 22 6.84 9.74 -28.99
C LEU A 22 7.53 8.50 -28.36
N LYS A 23 8.67 8.05 -28.92
CA LYS A 23 9.49 6.97 -28.32
C LYS A 23 10.17 7.42 -27.03
N ARG A 24 10.65 8.66 -26.95
CA ARG A 24 11.22 9.24 -25.73
C ARG A 24 10.17 9.38 -24.63
N MET A 25 8.94 9.77 -24.94
CA MET A 25 7.83 9.77 -23.98
C MET A 25 7.46 8.36 -23.46
N THR A 26 7.72 7.29 -24.23
CA THR A 26 7.48 5.90 -23.77
C THR A 26 8.67 5.24 -23.07
N ALA A 27 9.90 5.68 -23.35
CA ALA A 27 11.13 5.14 -22.74
C ALA A 27 11.54 5.91 -21.48
N GLU A 28 11.10 7.16 -21.37
CA GLU A 28 11.11 7.98 -20.15
C GLU A 28 9.77 7.80 -19.41
N GLN A 29 9.27 6.57 -19.35
CA GLN A 29 8.44 6.14 -18.24
C GLN A 29 9.31 6.25 -16.99
N THR A 30 9.33 7.48 -16.47
CA THR A 30 9.78 7.90 -15.16
C THR A 30 9.86 6.69 -14.25
N VAL A 31 11.05 6.37 -13.75
CA VAL A 31 11.19 5.47 -12.61
C VAL A 31 10.45 6.17 -11.47
N ILE A 32 9.13 5.99 -11.40
CA ILE A 32 8.28 6.59 -10.37
C ILE A 32 8.70 5.86 -9.12
N LYS A 33 9.57 6.52 -8.35
CA LYS A 33 9.98 6.06 -7.03
C LYS A 33 8.71 5.94 -6.20
N LYS A 34 8.20 4.72 -6.08
CA LYS A 34 7.00 4.44 -5.30
C LYS A 34 7.24 4.91 -3.88
N LYS A 35 6.28 5.63 -3.32
CA LYS A 35 6.31 5.97 -1.91
C LYS A 35 6.20 4.65 -1.12
N ARG A 36 7.14 4.46 -0.20
CA ARG A 36 7.18 3.31 0.70
C ARG A 36 6.51 3.69 2.01
N LEU A 37 5.59 2.84 2.47
CA LEU A 37 4.97 2.93 3.77
C LEU A 37 5.59 1.90 4.71
N GLN A 38 5.76 2.28 5.97
CA GLN A 38 6.22 1.41 7.04
C GLN A 38 5.04 1.04 7.94
N THR A 39 4.95 -0.23 8.32
CA THR A 39 3.96 -0.73 9.27
C THR A 39 4.61 -1.74 10.20
N ILE A 40 4.08 -1.82 11.42
CA ILE A 40 4.26 -3.00 12.28
C ILE A 40 2.98 -3.83 12.21
N ILE A 41 3.15 -5.16 12.15
CA ILE A 41 2.06 -6.13 12.30
C ILE A 41 2.29 -6.90 13.58
N VAL A 42 1.27 -6.92 14.44
CA VAL A 42 1.25 -7.73 15.65
C VAL A 42 0.88 -9.16 15.27
N ASP A 43 1.75 -10.13 15.56
CA ASP A 43 1.49 -11.54 15.25
C ASP A 43 0.64 -12.21 16.33
N ASN A 44 0.35 -13.50 16.11
CA ASN A 44 -0.45 -14.32 17.02
C ASN A 44 -1.85 -13.75 17.35
N TYR A 45 -2.43 -13.00 16.42
CA TYR A 45 -3.77 -12.42 16.54
C TYR A 45 -4.72 -13.01 15.51
N TYR A 46 -5.04 -14.29 15.67
CA TYR A 46 -5.94 -15.02 14.78
C TYR A 46 -7.37 -14.46 14.81
N PRO A 47 -8.09 -14.44 13.66
CA PRO A 47 -7.64 -14.80 12.30
C PRO A 47 -7.03 -13.62 11.51
N TYR A 48 -6.65 -12.54 12.17
CA TYR A 48 -6.29 -11.27 11.54
C TYR A 48 -4.83 -11.17 11.13
N SER A 49 -3.91 -11.65 11.96
CA SER A 49 -2.46 -11.64 11.68
C SER A 49 -1.76 -12.75 12.45
N PHE A 50 -1.02 -13.58 11.75
CA PHE A 50 -0.28 -14.70 12.31
C PHE A 50 0.83 -15.15 11.36
N VAL A 51 1.75 -15.97 11.85
CA VAL A 51 2.73 -16.67 11.02
C VAL A 51 2.18 -18.04 10.66
N ASN A 52 2.06 -18.35 9.38
CA ASN A 52 1.53 -19.63 8.90
C ASN A 52 2.59 -20.75 8.97
N GLU A 53 2.20 -21.98 8.62
CA GLU A 53 3.08 -23.15 8.66
C GLU A 53 4.31 -23.03 7.75
N ALA A 54 4.24 -22.19 6.71
CA ALA A 54 5.36 -21.90 5.82
C ALA A 54 6.30 -20.81 6.37
N GLY A 55 6.08 -20.32 7.60
CA GLY A 55 6.87 -19.26 8.22
C GLY A 55 6.58 -17.87 7.65
N GLN A 56 5.44 -17.67 6.99
CA GLN A 56 5.07 -16.42 6.34
C GLN A 56 3.99 -15.69 7.12
N LEU A 57 4.06 -14.35 7.10
CA LEU A 57 3.03 -13.51 7.70
C LEU A 57 1.73 -13.55 6.86
N ASP A 58 0.65 -13.90 7.54
CA ASP A 58 -0.64 -14.28 6.97
C ASP A 58 -1.80 -13.79 7.85
N GLY A 59 -3.03 -13.85 7.34
CA GLY A 59 -4.25 -13.43 8.02
C GLY A 59 -4.95 -12.24 7.36
N PHE A 60 -6.20 -12.02 7.75
CA PHE A 60 -7.09 -11.07 7.08
C PHE A 60 -6.53 -9.64 6.99
N SER A 61 -5.93 -9.14 8.08
CA SER A 61 -5.41 -7.78 8.12
C SER A 61 -4.15 -7.60 7.25
N VAL A 62 -3.35 -8.66 7.15
CA VAL A 62 -2.15 -8.72 6.31
C VAL A 62 -2.54 -8.68 4.84
N ASP A 63 -3.56 -9.45 4.45
CA ASP A 63 -4.08 -9.47 3.09
C ASP A 63 -4.75 -8.15 2.72
N LEU A 64 -5.52 -7.58 3.64
CA LEU A 64 -6.17 -6.28 3.44
C LEU A 64 -5.14 -5.19 3.18
N ILE A 65 -4.10 -5.07 4.01
CA ILE A 65 -3.10 -4.00 3.82
C ILE A 65 -2.30 -4.19 2.53
N LYS A 66 -1.94 -5.44 2.18
CA LYS A 66 -1.28 -5.75 0.90
C LYS A 66 -2.15 -5.34 -0.28
N ALA A 67 -3.47 -5.58 -0.22
CA ALA A 67 -4.41 -5.19 -1.26
C ALA A 67 -4.52 -3.65 -1.40
N VAL A 68 -4.61 -2.93 -0.28
CA VAL A 68 -4.63 -1.46 -0.25
C VAL A 68 -3.37 -0.86 -0.88
N ILE A 69 -2.19 -1.33 -0.45
CA ILE A 69 -0.90 -0.87 -0.97
C ILE A 69 -0.79 -1.09 -2.48
N LYS A 70 -1.23 -2.26 -2.96
CA LYS A 70 -1.27 -2.60 -4.38
C LYS A 70 -2.20 -1.66 -5.15
N ALA A 71 -3.40 -1.40 -4.64
CA ALA A 71 -4.37 -0.49 -5.27
C ALA A 71 -3.86 0.97 -5.33
N MET A 72 -3.06 1.37 -4.34
CA MET A 72 -2.46 2.71 -4.28
C MET A 72 -1.13 2.84 -5.03
N TYR A 73 -0.64 1.77 -5.68
CA TYR A 73 0.67 1.73 -6.33
C TYR A 73 1.85 2.09 -5.42
N LEU A 74 1.76 1.72 -4.14
CA LEU A 74 2.78 1.98 -3.12
C LEU A 74 3.68 0.75 -2.89
N GLU A 75 4.72 0.94 -2.07
CA GLU A 75 5.50 -0.16 -1.48
C GLU A 75 5.20 -0.24 0.02
N LEU A 76 5.29 -1.44 0.58
CA LEU A 76 5.08 -1.68 2.00
C LEU A 76 6.32 -2.35 2.59
N ASP A 77 6.79 -1.79 3.69
CA ASP A 77 7.80 -2.38 4.56
C ASP A 77 7.12 -2.82 5.85
N ILE A 78 7.28 -4.10 6.19
CA ILE A 78 6.57 -4.74 7.30
C ILE A 78 7.60 -5.17 8.34
N GLN A 79 7.40 -4.70 9.56
CA GLN A 79 8.04 -5.23 10.75
C GLN A 79 7.02 -6.04 11.57
N VAL A 80 7.49 -7.03 12.31
CA VAL A 80 6.65 -7.79 13.25
C VAL A 80 7.11 -7.47 14.66
N ASP A 81 6.18 -7.05 15.51
CA ASP A 81 6.48 -6.64 16.88
C ASP A 81 5.24 -6.70 17.77
N ASP A 82 5.39 -6.40 19.06
CA ASP A 82 4.27 -6.36 19.99
C ASP A 82 3.37 -5.12 19.82
N TRP A 83 2.19 -5.20 20.45
CA TRP A 83 1.16 -4.18 20.38
C TRP A 83 1.62 -2.83 20.94
N ASP A 84 2.32 -2.83 22.07
CA ASP A 84 2.73 -1.60 22.74
C ASP A 84 3.74 -0.83 21.89
N LYS A 85 4.74 -1.55 21.34
CA LYS A 85 5.72 -0.97 20.43
C LYS A 85 5.10 -0.49 19.12
N ALA A 86 4.11 -1.21 18.60
CA ALA A 86 3.39 -0.77 17.41
C ALA A 86 2.64 0.55 17.65
N GLN A 87 1.95 0.68 18.79
CA GLN A 87 1.25 1.90 19.16
C GLN A 87 2.21 3.08 19.36
N ASP A 88 3.30 2.88 20.09
CA ASP A 88 4.29 3.93 20.36
C ASP A 88 4.98 4.36 19.07
N SER A 89 5.33 3.41 18.19
CA SER A 89 5.95 3.69 16.89
C SER A 89 5.01 4.51 16.00
N LEU A 90 3.70 4.23 16.00
CA LEU A 90 2.74 5.04 15.27
C LEU A 90 2.66 6.45 15.85
N LYS A 91 2.62 6.57 17.18
CA LYS A 91 2.48 7.84 17.89
C LYS A 91 3.64 8.80 17.60
N ILE A 92 4.86 8.27 17.44
CA ILE A 92 6.05 9.08 17.10
C ILE A 92 6.29 9.20 15.59
N GLY A 93 5.46 8.60 14.74
CA GLY A 93 5.59 8.63 13.29
C GLY A 93 6.72 7.75 12.73
N ALA A 94 7.19 6.75 13.49
CA ALA A 94 8.16 5.77 13.02
C ALA A 94 7.53 4.74 12.05
N ILE A 95 6.23 4.51 12.16
CA ILE A 95 5.42 3.79 11.17
C ILE A 95 4.31 4.70 10.63
N ASP A 96 3.91 4.47 9.40
CA ASP A 96 2.90 5.27 8.70
C ASP A 96 1.47 4.81 8.99
N LEU A 97 1.29 3.54 9.39
CA LEU A 97 -0.01 2.94 9.65
C LEU A 97 0.12 1.73 10.59
N LEU A 98 -1.00 1.40 11.27
CA LEU A 98 -1.12 0.23 12.14
C LEU A 98 -2.45 -0.49 11.88
N PRO A 99 -2.43 -1.71 11.32
CA PRO A 99 -3.64 -2.49 11.14
C PRO A 99 -4.23 -2.97 12.47
N MET A 100 -5.52 -3.33 12.46
CA MET A 100 -6.22 -3.95 13.60
C MET A 100 -6.30 -3.13 14.89
N MET A 101 -6.19 -1.80 14.82
CA MET A 101 -6.55 -0.95 15.96
C MET A 101 -8.07 -0.81 16.10
N ALA A 102 -8.63 -1.39 17.16
CA ALA A 102 -10.03 -1.13 17.52
C ALA A 102 -10.22 0.35 17.91
N TYR A 103 -11.26 0.96 17.33
CA TYR A 103 -11.65 2.34 17.61
C TYR A 103 -12.03 2.51 19.08
N SER A 104 -11.59 3.61 19.68
CA SER A 104 -12.11 4.10 20.95
C SER A 104 -11.97 5.62 21.01
N LYS A 105 -12.85 6.28 21.76
CA LYS A 105 -12.78 7.74 21.95
C LYS A 105 -11.44 8.21 22.51
N VAL A 106 -10.76 7.36 23.29
CA VAL A 106 -9.44 7.68 23.85
C VAL A 106 -8.37 7.62 22.78
N ARG A 107 -8.39 6.61 21.89
CA ARG A 107 -7.40 6.48 20.81
C ARG A 107 -7.61 7.51 19.69
N ASP A 108 -8.86 7.90 19.45
CA ASP A 108 -9.26 8.96 18.51
C ASP A 108 -8.67 10.34 18.85
N GLN A 109 -8.20 10.53 20.09
CA GLN A 109 -7.49 11.75 20.48
C GLN A 109 -6.04 11.80 19.97
N TYR A 110 -5.48 10.66 19.55
CA TYR A 110 -4.07 10.51 19.20
C TYR A 110 -3.85 10.02 17.77
N PHE A 111 -4.83 9.37 17.16
CA PHE A 111 -4.69 8.70 15.87
C PHE A 111 -5.88 8.98 14.96
N ASP A 112 -5.60 9.14 13.68
CA ASP A 112 -6.63 9.15 12.64
C ASP A 112 -6.99 7.71 12.25
N PHE A 113 -8.29 7.42 12.16
CA PHE A 113 -8.81 6.11 11.76
C PHE A 113 -9.26 6.10 10.29
N SER A 114 -9.04 4.97 9.63
CA SER A 114 -9.60 4.71 8.31
C SER A 114 -11.11 4.43 8.39
N VAL A 115 -11.73 4.26 7.21
CA VAL A 115 -13.09 3.72 7.16
C VAL A 115 -13.14 2.35 7.85
N PRO A 116 -14.16 2.07 8.69
CA PRO A 116 -14.28 0.77 9.33
C PRO A 116 -14.38 -0.36 8.30
N HIS A 117 -13.50 -1.35 8.42
CA HIS A 117 -13.45 -2.52 7.53
C HIS A 117 -13.77 -3.84 8.27
N THR A 118 -13.77 -3.82 9.60
CA THR A 118 -14.09 -4.96 10.47
C THR A 118 -14.98 -4.49 11.61
N ILE A 119 -16.07 -5.23 11.87
CA ILE A 119 -16.89 -5.08 13.07
C ILE A 119 -16.79 -6.38 13.85
N ALA A 120 -16.25 -6.31 15.07
CA ALA A 120 -16.13 -7.44 15.97
C ALA A 120 -17.19 -7.36 17.08
N PHE A 121 -17.68 -8.51 17.51
CA PHE A 121 -18.57 -8.66 18.65
C PHE A 121 -17.91 -9.53 19.71
N ASP A 122 -17.86 -9.03 20.93
CA ASP A 122 -17.27 -9.76 22.04
C ASP A 122 -18.23 -10.84 22.56
N ALA A 123 -17.66 -11.96 22.97
CA ALA A 123 -18.38 -13.05 23.60
C ALA A 123 -17.63 -13.54 24.84
N PHE A 124 -18.39 -13.88 25.89
CA PHE A 124 -17.84 -14.49 27.09
C PHE A 124 -17.86 -16.01 26.95
N PHE A 125 -16.71 -16.65 27.17
CA PHE A 125 -16.57 -18.10 27.14
C PHE A 125 -16.25 -18.62 28.54
N THR A 126 -16.94 -19.67 28.95
CA THR A 126 -16.66 -20.38 30.21
C THR A 126 -16.14 -21.78 29.90
N ARG A 127 -15.29 -22.32 30.77
CA ARG A 127 -14.91 -23.74 30.66
C ARG A 127 -16.15 -24.62 30.71
N LYS A 128 -16.15 -25.68 29.90
CA LYS A 128 -17.14 -26.74 29.98
C LYS A 128 -17.18 -27.25 31.44
N ASN A 129 -18.38 -27.37 32.01
CA ASN A 129 -18.64 -27.77 33.40
C ASN A 129 -18.36 -26.72 34.50
N THR A 130 -18.25 -25.44 34.15
CA THR A 130 -18.32 -24.37 35.17
C THR A 130 -19.75 -24.31 35.72
N LYS A 131 -19.92 -24.48 37.04
CA LYS A 131 -21.24 -24.30 37.68
C LYS A 131 -21.67 -22.84 37.53
N LYS A 132 -22.91 -22.63 37.07
CA LYS A 132 -23.53 -21.31 36.97
C LYS A 132 -23.74 -20.70 38.35
#